data_AF-A0A641AKS8-F1
#
_entry.id   AF-A0A641AKS8-F1
#
_cell.length_a   1.000
_cell.length_b   1.000
_cell.length_c   1.000
_cell.angle_alpha   90.00
_cell.angle_beta   90.00
_cell.angle_gamma   90.00
#
_symmetry.space_group_name_H-M   'P 1'
#
loop_
_entity.id
_entity.type
_entity.pdbx_description
1 polymer ?
#
loop_
_entity_poly.entity_id
_entity_poly.type
_entity_poly.pdbx_seq_one_letter_code
_entity_poly.pdbx_strand_id
1 'polypeptide(L)'
;MVRPTLDPGQARLLLEKVQADSSLAPSQRRRARQLRTASTNPEIVLERLQRQAIEVLPTLDRRLPATSLCRAVTAAAFRTYHAKPEVKEAFLTSSDFVRYVESQGDKAGTLRDFLRDDSVLFPWQRSWLAEAHKLNGLDGAAVSQALELEKDPPFVIFHFEVQGMVDNGVLVRRPCSLDSVLGPNLQWRPTGLVSGIQEFVDGDVPVEALADLEWRA
;
A
#
# COMPACT_ATOMS: atom_id res chain seq x y z
N MET A 1 4.90 0.26 -19.65
CA MET A 1 5.03 0.82 -18.29
C MET A 1 5.27 2.31 -18.44
N VAL A 2 4.28 3.15 -18.19
CA VAL A 2 4.45 4.62 -18.23
C VAL A 2 5.28 4.98 -17.00
N ARG A 3 6.48 5.57 -17.19
CA ARG A 3 7.24 6.10 -16.06
C ARG A 3 6.45 7.30 -15.52
N PRO A 4 6.04 7.32 -14.24
CA PRO A 4 5.40 8.50 -13.69
C PRO A 4 6.39 9.67 -13.78
N THR A 5 6.07 10.68 -14.57
CA THR A 5 6.83 11.93 -14.62
C THR A 5 6.49 12.70 -13.35
N LEU A 6 7.39 12.73 -12.38
CA LEU A 6 7.21 13.60 -11.22
C LEU A 6 7.43 15.05 -11.64
N ASP A 7 6.52 15.93 -11.23
CA ASP A 7 6.78 17.35 -11.35
C ASP A 7 7.91 17.78 -10.37
N PRO A 8 8.59 18.91 -10.63
CA PRO A 8 9.66 19.39 -9.75
C PRO A 8 9.24 19.64 -8.29
N GLY A 9 7.97 20.00 -8.05
CA GLY A 9 7.42 20.20 -6.71
C GLY A 9 7.34 18.89 -5.92
N GLN A 10 6.89 17.81 -6.57
CA GLN A 10 6.80 16.48 -5.96
C GLN A 10 8.19 15.92 -5.60
N ALA A 11 9.17 16.04 -6.49
CA ALA A 11 10.54 15.61 -6.20
C ALA A 11 11.15 16.38 -5.02
N ARG A 12 10.89 17.69 -4.93
CA ARG A 12 11.31 18.51 -3.80
C ARG A 12 10.62 18.09 -2.49
N LEU A 13 9.32 17.84 -2.53
CA LEU A 13 8.55 17.39 -1.37
C LEU A 13 9.09 16.05 -0.83
N LEU A 14 9.38 15.08 -1.71
CA LEU A 14 9.99 13.81 -1.33
C LEU A 14 11.35 14.01 -0.65
N LEU A 15 12.21 14.87 -1.20
CA LEU A 15 13.49 15.21 -0.58
C LEU A 15 13.30 15.82 0.81
N GLU A 16 12.38 16.78 0.95
CA GLU A 16 12.09 17.42 2.24
C GLU A 16 11.60 16.41 3.28
N LYS A 17 10.70 15.48 2.89
CA LYS A 17 10.25 14.38 3.75
C LYS A 17 11.42 13.50 4.21
N VAL A 18 12.25 13.03 3.29
CA VAL A 18 13.41 12.16 3.61
C VAL A 18 14.44 12.89 4.49
N GLN A 19 14.62 14.20 4.30
CA GLN A 19 15.54 15.00 5.11
C GLN A 19 15.05 15.25 6.54
N ALA A 20 13.74 15.31 6.75
CA ALA A 20 13.10 15.59 8.03
C ALA A 20 12.79 14.31 8.84
N ASP A 21 12.82 13.14 8.19
CA ASP A 21 12.41 11.87 8.80
C ASP A 21 13.38 11.39 9.90
N SER A 22 12.95 11.53 11.15
CA SER A 22 13.73 11.12 12.32
C SER A 22 13.96 9.61 12.40
N SER A 23 13.11 8.79 11.77
CA SER A 23 13.21 7.34 11.76
C SER A 23 14.36 6.81 10.89
N LEU A 24 14.86 7.62 9.96
CA LEU A 24 16.01 7.27 9.11
C LEU A 24 17.34 7.60 9.79
N ALA A 25 18.37 6.81 9.48
CA ALA A 25 19.72 7.08 9.94
C ALA A 25 20.26 8.44 9.41
N PRO A 26 21.12 9.15 10.17
CA PRO A 26 21.65 10.45 9.75
C PRO A 26 22.37 10.45 8.39
N SER A 27 23.01 9.34 8.02
CA SER A 27 23.65 9.16 6.71
C SER A 27 22.65 9.21 5.57
N GLN A 28 21.46 8.61 5.74
CA GLN A 28 20.41 8.56 4.73
C GLN A 28 19.74 9.92 4.54
N ARG A 29 19.48 10.64 5.64
CA ARG A 29 19.03 12.04 5.58
C ARG A 29 20.05 12.94 4.88
N ARG A 30 21.35 12.73 5.15
CA ARG A 30 22.45 13.51 4.54
C ARG A 30 22.53 13.30 3.03
N ARG A 31 22.37 12.06 2.55
CA ARG A 31 22.32 11.75 1.10
C ARG A 31 21.19 12.53 0.41
N ALA A 32 19.99 12.57 1.01
CA ALA A 32 18.89 13.38 0.48
C ALA A 32 19.20 14.90 0.48
N ARG A 33 19.90 15.43 1.48
CA ARG A 33 20.35 16.84 1.47
C ARG A 33 21.31 17.13 0.31
N GLN A 34 22.26 16.23 0.05
CA GLN A 34 23.21 16.36 -1.05
C GLN A 34 22.51 16.31 -2.41
N LEU A 35 21.48 15.47 -2.57
CA LEU A 35 20.70 15.41 -3.80
C LEU A 35 19.99 16.72 -4.11
N ARG A 36 19.41 17.36 -3.10
CA ARG A 36 18.75 18.67 -3.23
C ARG A 36 19.70 19.75 -3.76
N THR A 37 20.98 19.70 -3.41
CA THR A 37 21.99 20.66 -3.89
C THR A 37 22.61 20.27 -5.23
N ALA A 38 22.64 18.98 -5.55
CA ALA A 38 23.38 18.45 -6.70
C ALA A 38 22.56 18.31 -7.98
N SER A 39 21.22 18.31 -7.90
CA SER A 39 20.37 18.18 -9.08
C SER A 39 19.07 18.95 -8.93
N THR A 40 18.70 19.69 -9.98
CA THR A 40 17.38 20.29 -10.15
C THR A 40 16.47 19.43 -11.04
N ASN A 41 17.00 18.34 -11.61
CA ASN A 41 16.22 17.43 -12.46
C ASN A 41 15.39 16.47 -11.59
N PRO A 42 14.04 16.56 -11.62
CA PRO A 42 13.16 15.75 -10.79
C PRO A 42 13.31 14.24 -11.02
N GLU A 43 13.59 13.83 -12.26
CA GLU A 43 13.73 12.42 -12.63
C GLU A 43 14.99 11.81 -12.00
N ILE A 44 16.11 12.53 -12.05
CA ILE A 44 17.37 12.11 -11.42
C ILE A 44 17.17 12.02 -9.90
N VAL A 45 16.49 13.00 -9.30
CA VAL A 45 16.18 12.98 -7.86
C VAL A 45 15.36 11.74 -7.50
N LEU A 46 14.29 11.46 -8.25
CA LEU A 46 13.44 10.30 -8.01
C LEU A 46 14.23 8.99 -8.14
N GLU A 47 14.99 8.81 -9.23
CA GLU A 47 15.77 7.60 -9.45
C GLU A 47 16.75 7.35 -8.30
N ARG A 48 17.43 8.40 -7.83
CA ARG A 48 18.38 8.33 -6.70
C ARG A 48 17.67 7.96 -5.40
N LEU A 49 16.51 8.55 -5.12
CA LEU A 49 15.72 8.24 -3.94
C LEU A 49 15.15 6.81 -4.00
N GLN A 50 14.71 6.34 -5.16
CA GLN A 50 14.23 4.97 -5.37
C GLN A 50 15.36 3.96 -5.12
N ARG A 51 16.56 4.24 -5.64
CA ARG A 51 17.74 3.42 -5.37
C ARG A 51 18.07 3.36 -3.88
N GLN A 52 18.04 4.52 -3.21
CA GLN A 52 18.22 4.59 -1.76
C GLN A 52 17.15 3.79 -1.01
N ALA A 53 15.88 3.86 -1.43
CA ALA A 53 14.79 3.09 -0.83
C ALA A 53 14.99 1.57 -1.01
N ILE A 54 15.39 1.12 -2.21
CA ILE A 54 15.70 -0.29 -2.50
C ILE A 54 16.85 -0.80 -1.62
N GLU A 55 17.87 0.01 -1.38
CA GLU A 55 19.00 -0.35 -0.50
C GLU A 55 18.62 -0.38 0.98
N VAL A 56 17.82 0.59 1.44
CA VAL A 56 17.60 0.83 2.87
C VAL A 56 16.42 0.04 3.42
N LEU A 57 15.27 0.05 2.73
CA LEU A 57 14.02 -0.50 3.27
C LEU A 57 14.10 -1.99 3.65
N PRO A 58 14.83 -2.87 2.92
CA PRO A 58 15.01 -4.26 3.34
C PRO A 58 15.72 -4.42 4.69
N THR A 59 16.62 -3.49 5.04
CA THR A 59 17.46 -3.54 6.25
C THR A 59 16.77 -3.01 7.51
N LEU A 60 15.60 -2.39 7.36
CA LEU A 60 14.87 -1.84 8.50
C LEU A 60 14.27 -2.97 9.35
N ASP A 61 14.36 -2.79 10.68
CA ASP A 61 13.83 -3.73 11.67
C ASP A 61 12.33 -3.97 11.45
N ARG A 62 11.92 -5.24 11.41
CA ARG A 62 10.52 -5.66 11.31
C ARG A 62 10.17 -6.52 12.51
N ARG A 63 8.92 -6.44 12.94
CA ARG A 63 8.41 -7.08 14.14
C ARG A 63 7.12 -7.80 13.84
N LEU A 64 6.75 -8.72 14.72
CA LEU A 64 5.44 -9.34 14.66
C LEU A 64 4.35 -8.26 14.79
N PRO A 65 3.25 -8.38 14.04
CA PRO A 65 2.11 -7.48 14.19
C PRO A 65 1.49 -7.65 15.58
N ALA A 66 1.17 -6.54 16.24
CA ALA A 66 0.53 -6.56 17.56
C ALA A 66 -1.00 -6.65 17.50
N THR A 67 -1.59 -6.33 16.34
CA THR A 67 -3.03 -6.28 16.08
C THR A 67 -3.31 -6.85 14.70
N SER A 68 -4.56 -7.25 14.46
CA SER A 68 -5.00 -7.64 13.11
C SER A 68 -4.91 -6.43 12.19
N LEU A 69 -4.45 -6.68 10.97
CA LEU A 69 -4.19 -5.66 9.98
C LEU A 69 -5.10 -5.86 8.77
N CYS A 70 -5.28 -4.81 7.99
CA CYS A 70 -6.06 -4.87 6.78
C CYS A 70 -5.45 -3.99 5.69
N ARG A 71 -5.85 -4.25 4.45
CA ARG A 71 -5.46 -3.43 3.30
C ARG A 71 -6.66 -3.11 2.44
N ALA A 72 -6.88 -1.83 2.18
CA ALA A 72 -7.87 -1.38 1.22
C ALA A 72 -7.24 -1.22 -0.17
N VAL A 73 -7.88 -1.76 -1.20
CA VAL A 73 -7.59 -1.45 -2.60
C VAL A 73 -8.88 -1.14 -3.34
N THR A 74 -8.84 -0.31 -4.38
CA THR A 74 -10.02 -0.08 -5.21
C THR A 74 -10.40 -1.37 -5.96
N ALA A 75 -11.67 -1.54 -6.31
CA ALA A 75 -12.11 -2.65 -7.16
C ALA A 75 -11.34 -2.72 -8.50
N ALA A 76 -10.99 -1.56 -9.06
CA ALA A 76 -10.14 -1.47 -10.26
C ALA A 76 -8.73 -2.04 -10.03
N ALA A 77 -8.11 -1.73 -8.88
CA ALA A 77 -6.80 -2.27 -8.51
C ALA A 77 -6.88 -3.77 -8.23
N PHE A 78 -7.94 -4.23 -7.54
CA PHE A 78 -8.21 -5.66 -7.35
C PHE A 78 -8.24 -6.41 -8.69
N ARG A 79 -9.11 -5.99 -9.62
CA ARG A 79 -9.19 -6.61 -10.95
C ARG A 79 -7.84 -6.59 -11.66
N THR A 80 -7.14 -5.46 -11.65
CA THR A 80 -5.90 -5.29 -12.43
C THR A 80 -4.75 -6.13 -11.88
N TYR A 81 -4.59 -6.22 -10.56
CA TYR A 81 -3.38 -6.76 -9.94
C TYR A 81 -3.59 -8.07 -9.19
N HIS A 82 -4.79 -8.32 -8.66
CA HIS A 82 -5.08 -9.46 -7.77
C HIS A 82 -5.96 -10.52 -8.42
N ALA A 83 -6.75 -10.18 -9.44
CA ALA A 83 -7.62 -11.15 -10.07
C ALA A 83 -6.86 -12.13 -11.00
N LYS A 84 -7.42 -13.33 -11.17
CA LYS A 84 -6.97 -14.33 -12.16
C LYS A 84 -7.01 -13.75 -13.59
N PRO A 85 -6.14 -14.23 -14.51
CA PRO A 85 -6.13 -13.78 -15.91
C PRO A 85 -7.51 -13.83 -16.59
N GLU A 86 -8.26 -14.91 -16.42
CA GLU A 86 -9.59 -15.11 -17.02
C GLU A 86 -10.63 -14.10 -16.52
N VAL A 87 -10.53 -13.66 -15.26
CA VAL A 87 -11.38 -12.60 -14.71
C VAL A 87 -11.06 -11.26 -15.36
N LYS A 88 -9.78 -10.97 -15.58
CA LYS A 88 -9.35 -9.73 -16.25
C LYS A 88 -9.85 -9.66 -17.69
N GLU A 89 -9.88 -10.80 -18.37
CA GLU A 89 -10.37 -10.96 -19.74
C GLU A 89 -11.90 -10.89 -19.82
N ALA A 90 -12.61 -11.49 -18.86
CA ALA A 90 -14.08 -11.53 -18.83
C ALA A 90 -14.72 -10.14 -18.60
N PHE A 91 -14.07 -9.27 -17.82
CA PHE A 91 -14.57 -7.93 -17.55
C PHE A 91 -13.78 -6.91 -18.35
N LEU A 92 -14.40 -6.29 -19.37
CA LEU A 92 -13.73 -5.32 -20.25
C LEU A 92 -13.33 -4.04 -19.50
N THR A 93 -14.21 -3.56 -18.60
CA THR A 93 -13.96 -2.37 -17.80
C THR A 93 -14.04 -2.66 -16.30
N SER A 94 -13.44 -1.78 -15.49
CA SER A 94 -13.58 -1.84 -14.03
C SER A 94 -15.04 -1.66 -13.58
N SER A 95 -15.84 -0.88 -14.32
CA SER A 95 -17.26 -0.69 -14.02
C SER A 95 -18.09 -1.95 -14.25
N ASP A 96 -17.75 -2.77 -15.25
CA ASP A 96 -18.41 -4.06 -15.48
C ASP A 96 -18.15 -5.03 -14.32
N PHE A 97 -16.90 -5.07 -13.88
CA PHE A 97 -16.48 -5.86 -12.72
C PHE A 97 -17.22 -5.43 -11.45
N VAL A 98 -17.28 -4.12 -11.18
CA VAL A 98 -18.01 -3.57 -10.02
C VAL A 98 -19.48 -3.98 -10.05
N ARG A 99 -20.18 -3.74 -11.16
CA ARG A 99 -21.60 -4.09 -11.30
C ARG A 99 -21.86 -5.59 -11.08
N TYR A 100 -20.96 -6.43 -11.59
CA TYR A 100 -21.08 -7.87 -11.42
C TYR A 100 -20.95 -8.27 -9.95
N VAL A 101 -19.89 -7.82 -9.26
CA VAL A 101 -19.68 -8.14 -7.84
C VAL A 101 -20.82 -7.58 -6.98
N GLU A 102 -21.30 -6.37 -7.26
CA GLU A 102 -22.44 -5.77 -6.56
C GLU A 102 -23.72 -6.62 -6.64
N SER A 103 -23.96 -7.24 -7.79
CA SER A 103 -25.10 -8.13 -8.00
C SER A 103 -25.00 -9.48 -7.30
N GLN A 104 -23.82 -9.87 -6.80
CA GLN A 104 -23.65 -11.14 -6.09
C GLN A 104 -24.18 -11.03 -4.66
N GLY A 105 -24.82 -12.11 -4.19
CA GLY A 105 -25.24 -12.25 -2.80
C GLY A 105 -24.05 -12.37 -1.85
N ASP A 106 -23.09 -13.25 -2.18
CA ASP A 106 -21.83 -13.42 -1.45
C ASP A 106 -20.66 -12.77 -2.21
N LYS A 107 -20.41 -11.50 -1.88
CA LYS A 107 -19.35 -10.71 -2.51
C LYS A 107 -17.96 -11.17 -2.07
N ALA A 108 -17.80 -11.56 -0.81
CA ALA A 108 -16.54 -12.01 -0.24
C ALA A 108 -16.09 -13.32 -0.90
N GLY A 109 -16.98 -14.31 -0.98
CA GLY A 109 -16.74 -15.58 -1.68
C GLY A 109 -16.41 -15.35 -3.15
N THR A 110 -17.17 -14.50 -3.85
CA THR A 110 -16.91 -14.16 -5.26
C THR A 110 -15.50 -13.58 -5.46
N LEU A 111 -15.10 -12.61 -4.62
CA LEU A 111 -13.77 -12.02 -4.73
C LEU A 111 -12.67 -13.04 -4.42
N ARG A 112 -12.91 -13.96 -3.48
CA ARG A 112 -11.96 -15.00 -3.12
C ARG A 112 -11.73 -15.97 -4.28
N ASP A 113 -12.79 -16.38 -4.97
CA ASP A 113 -12.71 -17.24 -6.15
C ASP A 113 -11.96 -16.58 -7.32
N PHE A 114 -12.01 -15.26 -7.38
CA PHE A 114 -11.32 -14.44 -8.38
C PHE A 114 -9.86 -14.16 -8.07
N LEU A 115 -9.36 -14.43 -6.85
CA LEU A 115 -7.96 -14.20 -6.51
C LEU A 115 -7.04 -15.09 -7.35
N ARG A 116 -5.99 -14.50 -7.91
CA ARG A 116 -4.92 -15.21 -8.60
C ARG A 116 -4.25 -16.24 -7.68
N ASP A 117 -3.76 -17.34 -8.26
CA ASP A 117 -3.10 -18.44 -7.54
C ASP A 117 -1.61 -18.15 -7.20
N ASP A 118 -1.20 -16.88 -7.18
CA ASP A 118 0.17 -16.48 -6.86
C ASP A 118 0.43 -16.67 -5.35
N SER A 119 1.62 -17.15 -5.00
CA SER A 119 2.01 -17.32 -3.59
C SER A 119 2.11 -15.98 -2.85
N VAL A 120 2.42 -14.88 -3.54
CA VAL A 120 2.52 -13.54 -2.95
C VAL A 120 1.33 -12.69 -3.35
N LEU A 121 0.52 -12.33 -2.36
CA LEU A 121 -0.64 -11.48 -2.52
C LEU A 121 -0.26 -10.01 -2.67
N PHE A 122 0.66 -9.54 -1.84
CA PHE A 122 1.17 -8.17 -1.87
C PHE A 122 2.70 -8.15 -1.88
N PRO A 123 3.32 -7.58 -2.92
CA PRO A 123 4.77 -7.39 -2.93
C PRO A 123 5.14 -6.23 -1.98
N TRP A 124 6.26 -6.39 -1.27
CA TRP A 124 6.70 -5.46 -0.22
C TRP A 124 6.81 -3.99 -0.68
N GLN A 125 7.13 -3.73 -1.95
CA GLN A 125 7.29 -2.37 -2.48
C GLN A 125 5.96 -1.59 -2.52
N ARG A 126 4.84 -2.28 -2.33
CA ARG A 126 3.50 -1.70 -2.48
C ARG A 126 2.69 -1.80 -1.21
N SER A 127 3.24 -2.30 -0.11
CA SER A 127 2.39 -2.62 1.02
C SER A 127 2.22 -1.50 2.02
N TRP A 128 0.97 -1.28 2.34
CA TRP A 128 0.50 -0.32 3.29
C TRP A 128 -0.72 -0.94 3.96
N LEU A 129 -0.54 -1.32 5.22
CA LEU A 129 -1.54 -1.97 6.05
C LEU A 129 -2.03 -0.99 7.11
N ALA A 130 -3.31 -1.06 7.45
CA ALA A 130 -3.92 -0.31 8.53
C ALA A 130 -4.44 -1.28 9.61
N GLU A 131 -4.63 -0.79 10.83
CA GLU A 131 -5.24 -1.60 11.89
C GLU A 131 -6.70 -1.97 11.54
N ALA A 132 -7.01 -3.27 11.44
CA ALA A 132 -8.31 -3.75 10.96
C ALA A 132 -9.47 -3.25 11.83
N HIS A 133 -9.29 -3.24 13.15
CA HIS A 133 -10.32 -2.82 14.10
C HIS A 133 -10.76 -1.35 13.92
N LYS A 134 -9.94 -0.51 13.28
CA LYS A 134 -10.27 0.89 12.99
C LYS A 134 -11.19 1.07 11.78
N LEU A 135 -11.30 0.05 10.93
CA LEU A 135 -12.16 0.07 9.73
C LEU A 135 -13.45 -0.74 9.89
N ASN A 136 -13.60 -1.47 11.00
CA ASN A 136 -14.77 -2.29 11.27
C ASN A 136 -16.06 -1.45 11.22
N GLY A 137 -16.98 -1.85 10.35
CA GLY A 137 -18.30 -1.21 10.22
C GLY A 137 -18.32 0.09 9.42
N LEU A 138 -17.17 0.57 8.90
CA LEU A 138 -17.12 1.75 8.03
C LEU A 138 -17.60 1.39 6.61
N ASP A 139 -18.45 2.21 6.00
CA ASP A 139 -18.74 2.08 4.57
C ASP A 139 -17.55 2.53 3.70
N GLY A 140 -17.66 2.40 2.37
CA GLY A 140 -16.57 2.75 1.46
C GLY A 140 -16.17 4.21 1.53
N ALA A 141 -17.13 5.13 1.69
CA ALA A 141 -16.86 6.56 1.83
C ALA A 141 -16.10 6.87 3.13
N ALA A 142 -16.52 6.28 4.25
CA ALA A 142 -15.86 6.41 5.54
C ALA A 142 -14.48 5.75 5.55
N VAL A 143 -14.27 4.62 4.86
CA VAL A 143 -12.94 4.03 4.64
C VAL A 143 -12.05 4.99 3.86
N SER A 144 -12.56 5.58 2.76
CA SER A 144 -11.80 6.56 1.96
C SER A 144 -11.34 7.74 2.83
N GLN A 145 -12.25 8.30 3.63
CA GLN A 145 -11.92 9.39 4.54
C GLN A 145 -10.93 8.97 5.63
N ALA A 146 -11.16 7.82 6.27
CA ALA A 146 -10.35 7.34 7.39
C ALA A 146 -8.92 7.00 6.97
N LEU A 147 -8.74 6.48 5.76
CA LEU A 147 -7.45 6.14 5.17
C LEU A 147 -6.88 7.24 4.26
N GLU A 148 -7.54 8.41 4.19
CA GLU A 148 -7.15 9.55 3.34
C GLU A 148 -6.93 9.18 1.86
N LEU A 149 -7.74 8.26 1.33
CA LEU A 149 -7.59 7.78 -0.04
C LEU A 149 -8.14 8.80 -1.04
N GLU A 150 -7.33 9.19 -2.03
CA GLU A 150 -7.78 10.02 -3.17
C GLU A 150 -8.54 9.19 -4.22
N LYS A 151 -9.37 8.24 -3.76
CA LYS A 151 -10.14 7.32 -4.60
C LYS A 151 -11.53 7.14 -4.03
N ASP A 152 -12.48 7.00 -4.94
CA ASP A 152 -13.86 6.68 -4.59
C ASP A 152 -14.03 5.16 -4.44
N PRO A 153 -14.94 4.72 -3.55
CA PRO A 153 -15.34 3.32 -3.44
C PRO A 153 -15.99 2.82 -4.74
N PRO A 154 -16.12 1.50 -4.94
CA PRO A 154 -15.94 0.43 -3.95
C PRO A 154 -14.49 0.02 -3.69
N PHE A 155 -14.24 -0.36 -2.43
CA PHE A 155 -12.99 -0.96 -1.98
C PHE A 155 -13.15 -2.45 -1.71
N VAL A 156 -12.07 -3.19 -2.00
CA VAL A 156 -11.85 -4.54 -1.50
C VAL A 156 -10.89 -4.44 -0.32
N ILE A 157 -11.33 -4.87 0.86
CA ILE A 157 -10.53 -4.91 2.08
C ILE A 157 -10.02 -6.33 2.27
N PHE A 158 -8.71 -6.47 2.34
CA PHE A 158 -8.03 -7.72 2.67
C PHE A 158 -7.78 -7.73 4.18
N HIS A 159 -8.26 -8.76 4.87
CA HIS A 159 -8.13 -8.88 6.32
C HIS A 159 -7.07 -9.91 6.69
N PHE A 160 -6.22 -9.55 7.65
CA PHE A 160 -5.11 -10.36 8.14
C PHE A 160 -5.18 -10.47 9.66
N GLU A 161 -5.38 -11.69 10.16
CA GLU A 161 -5.34 -11.95 11.60
C GLU A 161 -3.91 -12.10 12.10
N VAL A 162 -3.67 -11.71 13.35
CA VAL A 162 -2.34 -11.81 13.98
C VAL A 162 -1.77 -13.22 13.85
N GLN A 163 -2.54 -14.24 14.21
CA GLN A 163 -2.07 -15.62 14.18
C GLN A 163 -1.73 -16.07 12.76
N GLY A 164 -2.60 -15.80 11.78
CA GLY A 164 -2.34 -16.12 10.37
C GLY A 164 -1.10 -15.42 9.82
N MET A 165 -0.85 -14.16 10.20
CA MET A 165 0.38 -13.46 9.85
C MET A 165 1.62 -14.10 10.50
N VAL A 166 1.55 -14.44 11.78
CA VAL A 166 2.66 -15.07 12.53
C VAL A 166 3.01 -16.43 11.93
N ASP A 167 2.02 -17.28 11.70
CA ASP A 167 2.21 -18.64 11.18
C ASP A 167 2.83 -18.65 9.78
N ASN A 168 2.57 -17.60 9.01
CA ASN A 168 3.11 -17.42 7.67
C ASN A 168 4.32 -16.46 7.60
N GLY A 169 4.91 -16.11 8.75
CA GLY A 169 6.16 -15.34 8.80
C GLY A 169 6.04 -13.87 8.37
N VAL A 170 4.84 -13.29 8.38
CA VAL A 170 4.60 -11.90 8.02
C VAL A 170 5.07 -10.97 9.15
N LEU A 171 6.11 -10.19 8.88
CA LEU A 171 6.63 -9.17 9.79
C LEU A 171 6.33 -7.77 9.24
N VAL A 172 6.06 -6.83 10.14
CA VAL A 172 5.67 -5.46 9.82
C VAL A 172 6.58 -4.44 10.49
N ARG A 173 6.60 -3.23 9.96
CA ARG A 173 7.26 -2.07 10.56
C ARG A 173 6.44 -0.82 10.35
N ARG A 174 6.80 0.26 11.06
CA ARG A 174 6.22 1.57 10.75
C ARG A 174 6.75 2.07 9.40
N PRO A 175 5.91 2.72 8.59
CA PRO A 175 6.35 3.38 7.37
C PRO A 175 7.31 4.52 7.68
N CYS A 176 8.21 4.78 6.74
CA CYS A 176 9.11 5.93 6.72
C CYS A 176 8.95 6.68 5.40
N SER A 177 9.57 7.85 5.30
CA SER A 177 9.56 8.67 4.10
C SER A 177 10.03 7.95 2.83
N LEU A 178 10.96 6.98 2.93
CA LEU A 178 11.43 6.23 1.75
C LEU A 178 10.36 5.29 1.17
N ASP A 179 9.35 4.88 1.94
CA ASP A 179 8.24 4.06 1.45
C ASP A 179 7.39 4.82 0.42
N SER A 180 7.23 6.13 0.62
CA SER A 180 6.50 7.01 -0.32
C SER A 180 7.22 7.25 -1.66
N VAL A 181 8.44 6.74 -1.83
CA VAL A 181 9.24 6.90 -3.06
C VAL A 181 9.05 5.73 -4.03
N LEU A 182 8.76 4.53 -3.50
CA LEU A 182 8.60 3.31 -4.31
C LEU A 182 7.17 3.10 -4.80
N GLY A 183 6.19 3.58 -4.04
CA GLY A 183 4.78 3.47 -4.37
C GLY A 183 4.21 4.71 -5.06
N PRO A 184 3.01 4.61 -5.65
CA PRO A 184 2.26 5.76 -6.15
C PRO A 184 1.77 6.69 -5.02
N ASN A 185 1.83 6.25 -3.77
CA ASN A 185 1.35 7.01 -2.61
C ASN A 185 2.47 7.89 -2.04
N LEU A 186 2.51 9.15 -2.50
CA LEU A 186 3.40 10.19 -1.97
C LEU A 186 3.05 10.61 -0.53
N GLN A 187 1.94 10.14 0.03
CA GLN A 187 1.27 10.72 1.20
C GLN A 187 1.79 10.27 2.57
N TRP A 188 3.00 9.72 2.68
CA TRP A 188 3.57 9.39 3.99
C TRP A 188 3.57 10.59 4.95
N ARG A 189 3.10 10.37 6.19
CA ARG A 189 3.12 11.32 7.31
C ARG A 189 3.84 10.69 8.51
N PRO A 190 4.79 11.40 9.15
CA PRO A 190 5.54 10.85 10.29
C PRO A 190 4.68 10.55 11.52
N THR A 191 3.54 11.25 11.66
CA THR A 191 2.60 11.09 12.79
C THR A 191 1.48 10.08 12.52
N GLY A 192 1.47 9.43 11.34
CA GLY A 192 0.33 8.65 10.87
C GLY A 192 -0.78 9.52 10.26
N LEU A 193 -1.92 8.90 9.99
CA LEU A 193 -3.10 9.54 9.40
C LEU A 193 -3.76 10.50 10.38
N VAL A 194 -4.44 11.53 9.88
CA VAL A 194 -5.18 12.51 10.68
C VAL A 194 -6.32 11.85 11.45
N SER A 195 -6.87 10.77 10.91
CA SER A 195 -7.87 9.91 11.58
C SER A 195 -7.33 9.20 12.84
N GLY A 196 -6.02 9.24 13.07
CA GLY A 196 -5.36 8.52 14.16
C GLY A 196 -5.15 7.03 13.88
N ILE A 197 -5.41 6.58 12.65
CA ILE A 197 -5.12 5.20 12.22
C ILE A 197 -3.61 5.06 12.04
N GLN A 198 -3.03 4.07 12.71
CA GLN A 198 -1.64 3.71 12.51
C GLN A 198 -1.50 2.81 11.29
N GLU A 199 -0.54 3.17 10.44
CA GLU A 199 -0.22 2.40 9.25
C GLU A 199 1.09 1.62 9.43
N PHE A 200 1.24 0.55 8.66
CA PHE A 200 2.35 -0.40 8.68
C PHE A 200 2.78 -0.77 7.26
N VAL A 201 4.05 -1.11 7.10
CA VAL A 201 4.61 -1.72 5.87
C VAL A 201 5.12 -3.11 6.25
N ASP A 202 4.77 -4.11 5.45
CA ASP A 202 5.16 -5.50 5.63
C ASP A 202 6.34 -5.88 4.70
N GLY A 203 6.69 -7.17 4.72
CA GLY A 203 7.47 -7.80 3.66
C GLY A 203 6.58 -8.27 2.50
N ASP A 204 6.94 -9.36 1.83
CA ASP A 204 5.99 -10.00 0.93
C ASP A 204 4.91 -10.71 1.77
N VAL A 205 3.64 -10.47 1.46
CA VAL A 205 2.51 -11.13 2.15
C VAL A 205 2.07 -12.34 1.35
N PRO A 206 2.18 -13.55 1.91
CA PRO A 206 1.71 -14.75 1.25
C PRO A 206 0.18 -14.80 1.23
N VAL A 207 -0.41 -15.45 0.22
CA VAL A 207 -1.87 -15.61 0.13
C VAL A 207 -2.43 -16.40 1.30
N GLU A 208 -1.64 -17.31 1.88
CA GLU A 208 -1.98 -18.13 3.04
C GLU A 208 -2.17 -17.32 4.32
N ALA A 209 -1.63 -16.09 4.39
CA ALA A 209 -1.87 -15.19 5.51
C ALA A 209 -3.25 -14.51 5.46
N LEU A 210 -3.93 -14.54 4.30
CA LEU A 210 -5.21 -13.89 4.09
C LEU A 210 -6.33 -14.61 4.86
N ALA A 211 -6.90 -13.93 5.86
CA ALA A 211 -8.03 -14.46 6.61
C ALA A 211 -9.33 -14.28 5.80
N ASP A 212 -9.61 -13.06 5.35
CA ASP A 212 -10.87 -12.75 4.67
C ASP A 212 -10.80 -11.59 3.66
N LEU A 213 -11.81 -11.50 2.82
CA LEU A 213 -12.05 -10.39 1.90
C LEU A 213 -13.39 -9.74 2.20
N GLU A 214 -13.43 -8.42 2.13
CA GLU A 214 -14.65 -7.66 2.33
C GLU A 214 -14.87 -6.63 1.22
N TRP A 215 -16.12 -6.50 0.78
CA TRP A 215 -16.55 -5.48 -0.17
C TRP A 215 -17.15 -4.28 0.56
N ARG A 216 -16.61 -3.09 0.33
CA ARG A 216 -17.10 -1.82 0.90
C ARG A 216 -17.49 -0.88 -0.24
N ALA A 217 -18.80 -0.77 -0.48
CA ALA A 217 -19.39 0.16 -1.45
C ALA A 217 -19.41 1.60 -0.92
#